data_AF-A0A4Y9RPT3-F1
#
_entry.id   AF-A0A4Y9RPT3-F1
#
_cell.length_a   1.000
_cell.length_b   1.000
_cell.length_c   1.000
_cell.angle_alpha   90.00
_cell.angle_beta   90.00
_cell.angle_gamma   90.00
#
_symmetry.space_group_name_H-M   'P 1'
#
loop_
_entity.id
_entity.type
_entity.pdbx_description
1 polymer ?
#
loop_
_entity_poly.entity_id
_entity_poly.type
_entity_poly.pdbx_seq_one_letter_code
_entity_poly.pdbx_strand_id
1 'polypeptide(L)'
;MKTLLALPANALLDKFGSGGHAPGSGSAAALLGLLSANLVVTVGRLTLERAEYRLHHPAIEDICNRIEATLVPLLTTLFQDDAEAFDQVIRARRARDAAADEREKRTLAAAALDQLKLATEIPFKIAAACLELIDLSGKVFDVGFKGARGDTGVALSAALAGVTSSAFVISLNLKSFKGTYWARQRRQECDQLQKTATTKYEAALARMARLRAEDVASSSDADADPIATLWSSAKTKYSGEDIESRASDLRRIIWHRRAELWADAEVPADPAQLLEPEVALRLLGYSFNVVETLGSFPLKGKTYEVAGLLEAQPGRVSVSRQLRQEVRRFTAAHELGHVILHPQLKEAHRDRPIDGSEVARTRIEAEADKFASSFLMPAALVRSRFATTFGQGTLSLTDDTAFALFGTGLGEARQRLTTLRDLSVLLASAERYNGRPVVSLAKQFRVSPTALAIRLEELDLLRMDS
;
A
#
# COMPACT_ATOMS: atom_id res chain seq x y z
N MET A 1 -43.39 20.23 -1.20
CA MET A 1 -42.85 18.87 -0.94
C MET A 1 -41.71 18.98 0.05
N LYS A 2 -41.44 17.98 0.90
CA LYS A 2 -40.18 17.97 1.68
C LYS A 2 -39.01 17.88 0.69
N THR A 3 -38.02 18.76 0.83
CA THR A 3 -36.80 18.74 0.01
C THR A 3 -36.14 17.37 0.11
N LEU A 4 -35.90 16.72 -1.03
CA LEU A 4 -35.34 15.36 -1.05
C LEU A 4 -33.94 15.28 -0.43
N LEU A 5 -33.14 16.36 -0.55
CA LEU A 5 -31.83 16.49 0.09
C LEU A 5 -31.88 16.61 1.62
N ALA A 6 -33.06 16.86 2.22
CA ALA A 6 -33.22 16.87 3.67
C ALA A 6 -33.44 15.46 4.26
N LEU A 7 -33.50 14.43 3.43
CA LEU A 7 -33.62 13.05 3.89
C LEU A 7 -32.28 12.55 4.45
N PRO A 8 -32.29 11.66 5.47
CA PRO A 8 -31.10 10.94 5.86
C PRO A 8 -30.48 10.22 4.67
N ALA A 9 -29.14 10.14 4.63
CA ALA A 9 -28.41 9.56 3.50
C ALA A 9 -28.93 8.17 3.09
N ASN A 10 -29.13 7.26 4.04
CA ASN A 10 -29.67 5.92 3.74
C ASN A 10 -31.07 5.98 3.12
N ALA A 11 -31.94 6.86 3.62
CA ALA A 11 -33.29 7.00 3.07
C ALA A 11 -33.28 7.61 1.65
N LEU A 12 -32.32 8.50 1.36
CA LEU A 12 -32.14 9.03 0.01
C LEU A 12 -31.62 7.96 -0.95
N LEU A 13 -30.65 7.14 -0.52
CA LEU A 13 -30.12 6.02 -1.29
C LEU A 13 -31.19 4.95 -1.54
N ASP A 14 -31.99 4.60 -0.53
CA ASP A 14 -33.12 3.68 -0.66
C ASP A 14 -34.11 4.18 -1.72
N LYS A 15 -34.37 5.49 -1.77
CA LYS A 15 -35.22 6.08 -2.82
C LYS A 15 -34.63 5.88 -4.21
N PHE A 16 -33.33 6.12 -4.40
CA PHE A 16 -32.66 5.84 -5.68
C PHE A 16 -32.72 4.34 -6.05
N GLY A 17 -32.60 3.44 -5.06
CA GLY A 17 -32.61 1.99 -5.25
C GLY A 17 -34.00 1.36 -5.41
N SER A 18 -35.06 2.05 -5.00
CA SER A 18 -36.44 1.51 -4.97
C SER A 18 -37.08 1.28 -6.33
N GLY A 19 -36.46 1.72 -7.43
CA GLY A 19 -37.04 1.68 -8.78
C GLY A 19 -38.16 2.70 -9.01
N GLY A 20 -38.41 3.58 -8.03
CA GLY A 20 -39.29 4.75 -8.20
C GLY A 20 -38.75 5.74 -9.22
N HIS A 21 -39.62 6.63 -9.72
CA HIS A 21 -39.26 7.60 -10.76
C HIS A 21 -38.66 8.92 -10.22
N ALA A 22 -38.60 9.10 -8.89
CA ALA A 22 -38.06 10.29 -8.24
C ALA A 22 -37.41 9.94 -6.88
N PRO A 23 -36.17 10.39 -6.59
CA PRO A 23 -35.25 11.11 -7.48
C PRO A 23 -34.74 10.23 -8.65
N GLY A 24 -34.55 10.86 -9.80
CA GLY A 24 -34.10 10.20 -11.04
C GLY A 24 -32.59 10.33 -11.28
N SER A 25 -32.13 9.83 -12.42
CA SER A 25 -30.70 9.88 -12.79
C SER A 25 -30.16 11.31 -13.02
N GLY A 26 -31.02 12.28 -13.37
CA GLY A 26 -30.61 13.69 -13.41
C GLY A 26 -30.36 14.26 -12.01
N SER A 27 -31.21 13.92 -11.04
CA SER A 27 -31.04 14.26 -9.63
C SER A 27 -29.75 13.65 -9.07
N ALA A 28 -29.44 12.39 -9.45
CA ALA A 28 -28.16 11.76 -9.11
C ALA A 28 -26.96 12.54 -9.69
N ALA A 29 -27.06 13.03 -10.93
CA ALA A 29 -26.02 13.87 -11.54
C ALA A 29 -25.81 15.20 -10.78
N ALA A 30 -26.89 15.84 -10.32
CA ALA A 30 -26.81 17.03 -9.48
C ALA A 30 -26.16 16.74 -8.11
N LEU A 31 -26.45 15.59 -7.51
CA LEU A 31 -25.84 15.15 -6.25
C LEU A 31 -24.32 14.96 -6.38
N LEU A 32 -23.86 14.39 -7.50
CA LEU A 32 -22.43 14.28 -7.80
C LEU A 32 -21.76 15.66 -7.89
N GLY A 33 -22.44 16.64 -8.51
CA GLY A 33 -22.00 18.03 -8.52
C GLY A 33 -21.93 18.64 -7.11
N LEU A 34 -22.94 18.41 -6.27
CA LEU A 34 -22.93 18.89 -4.88
C LEU A 34 -21.79 18.28 -4.08
N LEU A 35 -21.52 16.97 -4.24
CA LEU A 35 -20.38 16.32 -3.58
C LEU A 35 -19.05 16.95 -4.01
N SER A 36 -18.88 17.17 -5.32
CA SER A 36 -17.71 17.87 -5.86
C SER A 36 -17.54 19.26 -5.25
N ALA A 37 -18.59 20.08 -5.29
CA ALA A 37 -18.61 21.43 -4.73
C ALA A 37 -18.14 21.47 -3.26
N ASN A 38 -18.72 20.61 -2.43
CA ASN A 38 -18.39 20.58 -1.00
C ASN A 38 -16.94 20.12 -0.75
N LEU A 39 -16.42 19.14 -1.49
CA LEU A 39 -15.03 18.70 -1.35
C LEU A 39 -14.03 19.79 -1.78
N VAL A 40 -14.31 20.52 -2.86
CA VAL A 40 -13.46 21.66 -3.27
C VAL A 40 -13.44 22.74 -2.20
N VAL A 41 -14.60 23.09 -1.64
CA VAL A 41 -14.71 24.07 -0.56
C VAL A 41 -13.92 23.61 0.66
N THR A 42 -14.07 22.35 1.09
CA THR A 42 -13.33 21.79 2.23
C THR A 42 -11.82 21.95 2.05
N VAL A 43 -11.28 21.55 0.90
CA VAL A 43 -9.83 21.70 0.64
C VAL A 43 -9.44 23.17 0.55
N GLY A 44 -10.29 24.02 -0.04
CA GLY A 44 -10.10 25.47 -0.07
C GLY A 44 -9.98 26.06 1.33
N ARG A 45 -10.90 25.73 2.25
CA ARG A 45 -10.87 26.20 3.65
C ARG A 45 -9.63 25.72 4.38
N LEU A 46 -9.26 24.44 4.25
CA LEU A 46 -8.00 23.91 4.81
C LEU A 46 -6.75 24.62 4.26
N THR A 47 -6.80 25.09 3.01
CA THR A 47 -5.71 25.86 2.39
C THR A 47 -5.62 27.27 2.99
N LEU A 48 -6.76 27.93 3.24
CA LEU A 48 -6.83 29.27 3.82
C LEU A 48 -6.32 29.33 5.27
N GLU A 49 -6.43 28.23 6.02
CA GLU A 49 -5.90 28.12 7.39
C GLU A 49 -4.37 28.06 7.47
N ARG A 50 -3.69 27.85 6.33
CA ARG A 50 -2.26 27.55 6.28
C ARG A 50 -1.46 28.73 5.72
N ALA A 51 -0.54 29.25 6.54
CA ALA A 51 0.30 30.39 6.17
C ALA A 51 1.20 30.11 4.96
N GLU A 52 1.62 28.86 4.75
CA GLU A 52 2.46 28.44 3.63
C GLU A 52 1.79 28.62 2.24
N TYR A 53 0.45 28.71 2.19
CA TYR A 53 -0.31 28.91 0.93
C TYR A 53 -0.82 30.35 0.74
N ARG A 54 -0.32 31.33 1.53
CA ARG A 54 -0.84 32.70 1.54
C ARG A 54 -0.91 33.38 0.16
N LEU A 55 0.04 33.10 -0.73
CA LEU A 55 0.05 33.63 -2.10
C LEU A 55 -1.15 33.18 -2.94
N HIS A 56 -1.77 32.05 -2.58
CA HIS A 56 -2.93 31.49 -3.28
C HIS A 56 -4.25 31.80 -2.58
N HIS A 57 -4.24 32.38 -1.38
CA HIS A 57 -5.45 32.65 -0.59
C HIS A 57 -6.52 33.44 -1.36
N PRO A 58 -6.22 34.55 -2.06
CA PRO A 58 -7.26 35.29 -2.79
C PRO A 58 -7.96 34.45 -3.85
N ALA A 59 -7.19 33.68 -4.63
CA ALA A 59 -7.75 32.81 -5.66
C ALA A 59 -8.59 31.66 -5.07
N ILE A 60 -8.16 31.09 -3.95
CA ILE A 60 -8.89 30.03 -3.26
C ILE A 60 -10.18 30.58 -2.63
N GLU A 61 -10.14 31.78 -2.05
CA GLU A 61 -11.30 32.45 -1.48
C GLU A 61 -12.36 32.75 -2.56
N ASP A 62 -11.96 33.29 -3.71
CA ASP A 62 -12.85 33.51 -4.85
C ASP A 62 -13.52 32.22 -5.32
N ILE A 63 -12.76 31.11 -5.38
CA ILE A 63 -13.29 29.79 -5.74
C ILE A 63 -14.33 29.33 -4.70
N CYS A 64 -14.01 29.39 -3.41
CA CYS A 64 -14.92 28.97 -2.34
C CYS A 64 -16.22 29.80 -2.39
N ASN A 65 -16.10 31.12 -2.52
CA ASN A 65 -17.24 32.04 -2.59
C ASN A 65 -18.10 31.75 -3.82
N ARG A 66 -17.49 31.50 -4.99
CA ARG A 66 -18.23 31.12 -6.20
C ARG A 66 -19.03 29.83 -6.00
N ILE A 67 -18.43 28.82 -5.36
CA ILE A 67 -19.08 27.55 -5.14
C ILE A 67 -20.23 27.67 -4.14
N GLU A 68 -19.97 28.26 -2.97
CA GLU A 68 -20.94 28.38 -1.87
C GLU A 68 -22.09 29.32 -2.23
N ALA A 69 -21.81 30.47 -2.83
CA ALA A 69 -22.83 31.48 -3.13
C ALA A 69 -23.63 31.18 -4.40
N THR A 70 -23.07 30.40 -5.35
CA THR A 70 -23.71 30.17 -6.65
C THR A 70 -23.95 28.69 -6.96
N LEU A 71 -22.90 27.87 -6.99
CA LEU A 71 -23.00 26.52 -7.54
C LEU A 71 -23.74 25.55 -6.62
N VAL A 72 -23.53 25.63 -5.30
CA VAL A 72 -24.26 24.80 -4.33
C VAL A 72 -25.77 25.12 -4.37
N PRO A 73 -26.23 26.38 -4.20
CA PRO A 73 -27.66 26.71 -4.31
C PRO A 73 -28.27 26.30 -5.65
N LEU A 74 -27.55 26.52 -6.75
CA LEU A 74 -27.99 26.13 -8.09
C LEU A 74 -28.20 24.61 -8.19
N LEU A 75 -27.20 23.81 -7.81
CA LEU A 75 -27.28 22.36 -7.89
C LEU A 75 -28.30 21.76 -6.92
N THR A 76 -28.48 22.36 -5.74
CA THR A 76 -29.55 22.00 -4.80
C THR A 76 -30.93 22.22 -5.43
N THR A 77 -31.12 23.34 -6.13
CA THR A 77 -32.38 23.64 -6.83
C THR A 77 -32.58 22.67 -7.99
N LEU A 78 -31.57 22.48 -8.84
CA LEU A 78 -31.64 21.58 -10.00
C LEU A 78 -31.88 20.11 -9.59
N PHE A 79 -31.36 19.67 -8.44
CA PHE A 79 -31.65 18.35 -7.88
C PHE A 79 -33.15 18.16 -7.65
N GLN A 80 -33.80 19.16 -7.03
CA GLN A 80 -35.22 19.10 -6.72
C GLN A 80 -36.07 19.27 -8.00
N ASP A 81 -35.70 20.22 -8.85
CA ASP A 81 -36.38 20.49 -10.11
C ASP A 81 -36.37 19.28 -11.03
N ASP A 82 -35.27 18.53 -11.13
CA ASP A 82 -35.18 17.32 -11.96
C ASP A 82 -36.17 16.25 -11.49
N ALA A 83 -36.21 16.00 -10.18
CA ALA A 83 -37.12 15.03 -9.59
C ALA A 83 -38.59 15.40 -9.84
N GLU A 84 -38.94 16.68 -9.70
CA GLU A 84 -40.31 17.17 -9.90
C GLU A 84 -40.70 17.21 -11.38
N ALA A 85 -39.83 17.71 -12.25
CA ALA A 85 -40.08 17.78 -13.69
C ALA A 85 -40.24 16.38 -14.29
N PHE A 86 -39.43 15.41 -13.86
CA PHE A 86 -39.55 14.05 -14.35
C PHE A 86 -40.82 13.35 -13.84
N ASP A 87 -41.23 13.59 -12.59
CA ASP A 87 -42.52 13.10 -12.08
C ASP A 87 -43.70 13.64 -12.90
N GLN A 88 -43.66 14.92 -13.31
CA GLN A 88 -44.66 15.50 -14.20
C GLN A 88 -44.69 14.81 -15.58
N VAL A 89 -43.53 14.51 -16.16
CA VAL A 89 -43.44 13.73 -17.42
C VAL A 89 -44.09 12.35 -17.26
N ILE A 90 -43.83 11.66 -16.15
CA ILE A 90 -44.42 10.34 -15.89
C ILE A 90 -45.95 10.43 -15.73
N ARG A 91 -46.45 11.42 -14.98
CA ARG A 91 -47.90 11.66 -14.85
C ARG A 91 -48.55 11.93 -16.20
N ALA A 92 -47.95 12.77 -17.04
CA ALA A 92 -48.46 13.06 -18.38
C ALA A 92 -48.49 11.82 -19.28
N ARG A 93 -47.46 10.96 -19.21
CA ARG A 93 -47.43 9.66 -19.93
C ARG A 93 -48.51 8.71 -19.44
N ARG A 94 -48.71 8.58 -18.14
CA ARG A 94 -49.78 7.74 -17.56
C ARG A 94 -51.17 8.22 -17.98
N ALA A 95 -51.41 9.53 -17.96
CA ALA A 95 -52.66 10.11 -18.43
C ALA A 95 -52.90 9.79 -19.92
N ARG A 96 -51.88 9.96 -20.76
CA ARG A 96 -51.95 9.56 -22.19
C ARG A 96 -52.28 8.08 -22.35
N ASP A 97 -51.63 7.20 -21.58
CA ASP A 97 -51.80 5.75 -21.73
C ASP A 97 -53.17 5.27 -21.23
N ALA A 98 -53.81 6.01 -20.32
CA ALA A 98 -55.15 5.73 -19.82
C ALA A 98 -56.28 6.30 -20.69
N ALA A 99 -55.99 7.24 -21.61
CA ALA A 99 -57.01 7.86 -22.46
C ALA A 99 -57.57 6.87 -23.49
N ALA A 100 -58.90 6.81 -23.58
CA ALA A 100 -59.62 5.90 -24.48
C ALA A 100 -59.84 6.51 -25.88
N ASP A 101 -60.00 7.83 -25.97
CA ASP A 101 -60.19 8.53 -27.23
C ASP A 101 -58.85 8.85 -27.93
N GLU A 102 -58.76 8.57 -29.23
CA GLU A 102 -57.52 8.77 -29.99
C GLU A 102 -57.17 10.25 -30.18
N ARG A 103 -58.15 11.16 -30.21
CA ARG A 103 -57.88 12.60 -30.30
C ARG A 103 -57.34 13.13 -28.97
N GLU A 104 -57.95 12.74 -27.85
CA GLU A 104 -57.46 13.05 -26.50
C GLU A 104 -56.05 12.51 -26.27
N LYS A 105 -55.80 11.24 -26.66
CA LYS A 105 -54.48 10.61 -26.56
C LYS A 105 -53.40 11.37 -27.33
N ARG A 106 -53.71 11.90 -28.52
CA ARG A 106 -52.78 12.75 -29.29
C ARG A 106 -52.47 14.06 -28.57
N THR A 107 -53.48 14.72 -28.00
CA THR A 107 -53.28 15.95 -27.22
C THR A 107 -52.43 15.70 -25.98
N LEU A 108 -52.70 14.64 -25.22
CA LEU A 108 -51.92 14.26 -24.05
C LEU A 108 -50.49 13.82 -24.41
N ALA A 109 -50.29 13.18 -25.57
CA ALA A 109 -48.96 12.86 -26.07
C ALA A 109 -48.14 14.12 -26.39
N ALA A 110 -48.76 15.14 -27.00
CA ALA A 110 -48.10 16.43 -27.24
C ALA A 110 -47.72 17.13 -25.92
N ALA A 111 -48.65 17.16 -24.96
CA ALA A 111 -48.38 17.74 -23.64
C ALA A 111 -47.24 17.01 -22.90
N ALA A 112 -47.19 15.67 -22.97
CA ALA A 112 -46.10 14.88 -22.38
C ALA A 112 -44.74 15.16 -23.04
N LEU A 113 -44.72 15.43 -24.35
CA LEU A 113 -43.51 15.83 -25.06
C LEU A 113 -43.07 17.24 -24.66
N ASP A 114 -43.98 18.18 -24.48
CA ASP A 114 -43.62 19.53 -24.02
C ASP A 114 -43.08 19.53 -22.59
N GLN A 115 -43.65 18.72 -21.70
CA GLN A 115 -43.06 18.50 -20.36
C GLN A 115 -41.67 17.87 -20.44
N LEU A 116 -41.46 16.92 -21.36
CA LEU A 116 -40.15 16.30 -21.53
C LEU A 116 -39.11 17.28 -22.08
N LYS A 117 -39.49 18.28 -22.90
CA LYS A 117 -38.56 19.35 -23.31
C LYS A 117 -38.07 20.14 -22.10
N LEU A 118 -38.98 20.57 -21.23
CA LEU A 118 -38.65 21.31 -20.00
C LEU A 118 -37.73 20.49 -19.08
N ALA A 119 -38.07 19.21 -18.87
CA ALA A 119 -37.25 18.28 -18.10
C ALA A 119 -35.86 18.04 -18.71
N THR A 120 -35.71 18.17 -20.04
CA THR A 120 -34.42 17.99 -20.72
C THR A 120 -33.46 19.16 -20.48
N GLU A 121 -33.95 20.37 -20.25
CA GLU A 121 -33.10 21.54 -20.00
C GLU A 121 -32.40 21.49 -18.62
N ILE A 122 -32.96 20.77 -17.65
CA ILE A 122 -32.40 20.68 -16.30
C ILE A 122 -31.03 19.96 -16.30
N PRO A 123 -30.89 18.76 -16.90
CA PRO A 123 -29.59 18.12 -17.09
C PRO A 123 -28.53 18.98 -17.81
N PHE A 124 -28.91 19.85 -18.75
CA PHE A 124 -27.96 20.76 -19.39
C PHE A 124 -27.37 21.76 -18.38
N LYS A 125 -28.20 22.31 -17.50
CA LYS A 125 -27.76 23.22 -16.43
C LYS A 125 -26.88 22.50 -15.41
N ILE A 126 -27.23 21.25 -15.05
CA ILE A 126 -26.41 20.41 -14.17
C ILE A 126 -25.04 20.15 -14.80
N ALA A 127 -25.00 19.74 -16.08
CA ALA A 127 -23.76 19.50 -16.79
C ALA A 127 -22.87 20.76 -16.85
N ALA A 128 -23.46 21.93 -17.09
CA ALA A 128 -22.72 23.19 -17.12
C ALA A 128 -22.11 23.52 -15.75
N ALA A 129 -22.88 23.40 -14.66
CA ALA A 129 -22.37 23.61 -13.30
C ALA A 129 -21.25 22.62 -12.95
N CYS A 130 -21.40 21.35 -13.34
CA CYS A 130 -20.36 20.35 -13.15
C CYS A 130 -19.10 20.63 -13.99
N LEU A 131 -19.23 21.12 -15.23
CA LEU A 131 -18.06 21.54 -16.03
C LEU A 131 -17.28 22.65 -15.34
N GLU A 132 -17.97 23.63 -14.76
CA GLU A 132 -17.34 24.70 -13.98
C GLU A 132 -16.63 24.12 -12.74
N LEU A 133 -17.28 23.21 -12.02
CA LEU A 133 -16.67 22.53 -10.87
C LEU A 133 -15.40 21.75 -11.23
N ILE A 134 -15.32 21.15 -12.41
CA ILE A 134 -14.08 20.48 -12.86
C ILE A 134 -12.93 21.50 -12.96
N ASP A 135 -13.19 22.69 -13.51
CA ASP A 135 -12.18 23.74 -13.62
C ASP A 135 -11.74 24.28 -12.26
N LEU A 136 -12.71 24.54 -11.38
CA LEU A 136 -12.43 25.01 -10.02
C LEU A 136 -11.66 23.96 -9.22
N SER A 137 -12.07 22.69 -9.29
CA SER A 137 -11.36 21.57 -8.66
C SER A 137 -9.94 21.43 -9.20
N GLY A 138 -9.75 21.58 -10.52
CA GLY A 138 -8.43 21.53 -11.14
C GLY A 138 -7.48 22.59 -10.61
N LYS A 139 -7.98 23.82 -10.41
CA LYS A 139 -7.21 24.92 -9.80
C LYS A 139 -6.84 24.61 -8.36
N VAL A 140 -7.81 24.20 -7.52
CA VAL A 140 -7.56 23.85 -6.12
C VAL A 140 -6.60 22.67 -6.00
N PHE A 141 -6.64 21.71 -6.94
CA PHE A 141 -5.72 20.58 -6.95
C PHE A 141 -4.26 21.04 -7.14
N ASP A 142 -4.06 21.98 -8.06
CA ASP A 142 -2.73 22.44 -8.43
C ASP A 142 -2.10 23.32 -7.32
N VAL A 143 -2.87 24.23 -6.71
CA VAL A 143 -2.33 25.25 -5.77
C VAL A 143 -2.81 25.15 -4.32
N GLY A 144 -3.77 24.27 -4.04
CA GLY A 144 -4.33 24.05 -2.70
C GLY A 144 -3.46 23.16 -1.82
N PHE A 145 -3.95 22.89 -0.60
CA PHE A 145 -3.25 22.09 0.39
C PHE A 145 -2.91 20.69 -0.11
N LYS A 146 -1.60 20.41 -0.26
CA LYS A 146 -1.09 19.16 -0.84
C LYS A 146 -1.58 17.90 -0.10
N GLY A 147 -1.66 17.95 1.23
CA GLY A 147 -2.10 16.82 2.06
C GLY A 147 -3.57 16.42 1.86
N ALA A 148 -4.39 17.28 1.25
CA ALA A 148 -5.79 17.01 0.93
C ALA A 148 -6.06 16.94 -0.60
N ARG A 149 -5.01 16.76 -1.42
CA ARG A 149 -5.16 16.59 -2.88
C ARG A 149 -6.00 15.38 -3.26
N GLY A 150 -6.04 14.34 -2.41
CA GLY A 150 -6.95 13.20 -2.56
C GLY A 150 -8.42 13.63 -2.67
N ASP A 151 -8.87 14.49 -1.75
CA ASP A 151 -10.26 15.01 -1.73
C ASP A 151 -10.57 15.85 -2.97
N THR A 152 -9.61 16.64 -3.44
CA THR A 152 -9.78 17.40 -4.70
C THR A 152 -9.82 16.49 -5.92
N GLY A 153 -9.07 15.38 -5.90
CA GLY A 153 -9.15 14.33 -6.91
C GLY A 153 -10.54 13.69 -6.97
N VAL A 154 -11.12 13.36 -5.82
CA VAL A 154 -12.51 12.88 -5.72
C VAL A 154 -13.49 13.93 -6.25
N ALA A 155 -13.28 15.21 -5.92
CA ALA A 155 -14.13 16.29 -6.42
C ALA A 155 -14.12 16.42 -7.96
N LEU A 156 -12.94 16.33 -8.58
CA LEU A 156 -12.78 16.29 -10.05
C LEU A 156 -13.57 15.13 -10.66
N SER A 157 -13.38 13.92 -10.13
CA SER A 157 -14.04 12.71 -10.62
C SER A 157 -15.56 12.79 -10.45
N ALA A 158 -16.05 13.30 -9.32
CA ALA A 158 -17.48 13.46 -9.07
C ALA A 158 -18.12 14.45 -10.05
N ALA A 159 -17.49 15.59 -10.32
CA ALA A 159 -18.02 16.54 -11.30
C ALA A 159 -18.01 15.98 -12.74
N LEU A 160 -16.95 15.27 -13.14
CA LEU A 160 -16.90 14.54 -14.43
C LEU A 160 -18.02 13.50 -14.55
N ALA A 161 -18.26 12.74 -13.48
CA ALA A 161 -19.38 11.81 -13.41
C ALA A 161 -20.73 12.55 -13.51
N GLY A 162 -20.86 13.74 -12.93
CA GLY A 162 -22.03 14.60 -13.07
C GLY A 162 -22.29 15.00 -14.54
N VAL A 163 -21.28 15.50 -15.26
CA VAL A 163 -21.42 15.89 -16.68
C VAL A 163 -21.81 14.70 -17.55
N THR A 164 -21.11 13.58 -17.42
CA THR A 164 -21.37 12.37 -18.21
C THR A 164 -22.75 11.77 -17.89
N SER A 165 -23.16 11.76 -16.62
CA SER A 165 -24.51 11.34 -16.21
C SER A 165 -25.58 12.22 -16.84
N SER A 166 -25.43 13.54 -16.77
CA SER A 166 -26.36 14.47 -17.43
C SER A 166 -26.44 14.25 -18.93
N ALA A 167 -25.30 14.00 -19.60
CA ALA A 167 -25.27 13.72 -21.04
C ALA A 167 -26.04 12.44 -21.42
N PHE A 168 -26.00 11.39 -20.59
CA PHE A 168 -26.83 10.19 -20.78
C PHE A 168 -28.32 10.52 -20.67
N VAL A 169 -28.73 11.29 -19.66
CA VAL A 169 -30.12 11.69 -19.45
C VAL A 169 -30.64 12.52 -20.64
N ILE A 170 -29.87 13.53 -21.07
CA ILE A 170 -30.18 14.35 -22.24
C ILE A 170 -30.37 13.47 -23.46
N SER A 171 -29.39 12.61 -23.75
CA SER A 171 -29.40 11.72 -24.92
C SER A 171 -30.61 10.79 -24.92
N LEU A 172 -31.01 10.29 -23.73
CA LEU A 172 -32.20 9.46 -23.57
C LEU A 172 -33.48 10.25 -23.88
N ASN A 173 -33.64 11.45 -23.31
CA ASN A 173 -34.81 12.28 -23.54
C ASN A 173 -34.96 12.70 -25.01
N LEU A 174 -33.84 13.03 -25.68
CA LEU A 174 -33.82 13.41 -27.09
C LEU A 174 -34.27 12.28 -28.05
N LYS A 175 -34.30 11.01 -27.61
CA LYS A 175 -34.85 9.90 -28.42
C LYS A 175 -36.34 10.07 -28.73
N SER A 176 -37.09 10.83 -27.92
CA SER A 176 -38.51 11.10 -28.14
C SER A 176 -38.79 12.18 -29.19
N PHE A 177 -37.75 12.86 -29.70
CA PHE A 177 -37.88 14.02 -30.60
C PHE A 177 -37.13 13.83 -31.93
N LYS A 178 -37.01 12.59 -32.42
CA LYS A 178 -36.26 12.25 -33.64
C LYS A 178 -36.72 13.10 -34.83
N GLY A 179 -35.75 13.55 -35.64
CA GLY A 179 -36.01 14.32 -36.85
C GLY A 179 -36.29 15.81 -36.64
N THR A 180 -36.62 16.25 -35.43
CA THR A 180 -36.92 17.67 -35.15
C THR A 180 -35.65 18.54 -35.17
N TYR A 181 -35.79 19.81 -35.57
CA TYR A 181 -34.70 20.79 -35.54
C TYR A 181 -34.20 21.04 -34.11
N TRP A 182 -35.12 21.18 -33.14
CA TRP A 182 -34.78 21.33 -31.72
C TRP A 182 -33.89 20.18 -31.20
N ALA A 183 -34.25 18.93 -31.50
CA ALA A 183 -33.44 17.78 -31.07
C ALA A 183 -32.07 17.71 -31.76
N ARG A 184 -31.94 18.23 -32.99
CA ARG A 184 -30.63 18.36 -33.66
C ARG A 184 -29.74 19.38 -32.94
N GLN A 185 -30.28 20.56 -32.62
CA GLN A 185 -29.54 21.60 -31.89
C GLN A 185 -29.10 21.12 -30.50
N ARG A 186 -30.04 20.58 -29.69
CA ARG A 186 -29.72 20.05 -28.36
C ARG A 186 -28.71 18.91 -28.41
N ARG A 187 -28.75 18.05 -29.45
CA ARG A 187 -27.75 16.99 -29.63
C ARG A 187 -26.35 17.56 -29.86
N GLN A 188 -26.22 18.58 -30.71
CA GLN A 188 -24.92 19.23 -30.95
C GLN A 188 -24.35 19.84 -29.66
N GLU A 189 -25.18 20.46 -28.83
CA GLU A 189 -24.75 20.98 -27.53
C GLU A 189 -24.33 19.87 -26.56
N CYS A 190 -25.08 18.75 -26.52
CA CYS A 190 -24.71 17.59 -25.74
C CYS A 190 -23.38 16.97 -26.23
N ASP A 191 -23.16 16.88 -27.54
CA ASP A 191 -21.91 16.39 -28.12
C ASP A 191 -20.74 17.31 -27.74
N GLN A 192 -20.95 18.62 -27.69
CA GLN A 192 -19.94 19.59 -27.27
C GLN A 192 -19.63 19.48 -25.76
N LEU A 193 -20.65 19.26 -24.92
CA LEU A 193 -20.45 18.96 -23.49
C LEU A 193 -19.59 17.71 -23.30
N GLN A 194 -19.88 16.64 -24.03
CA GLN A 194 -19.11 15.39 -23.96
C GLN A 194 -17.65 15.59 -24.39
N LYS A 195 -17.41 16.28 -25.51
CA LYS A 195 -16.05 16.61 -25.96
C LYS A 195 -15.28 17.38 -24.90
N THR A 196 -15.91 18.40 -24.32
CA THR A 196 -15.31 19.22 -23.27
C THR A 196 -14.98 18.38 -22.03
N ALA A 197 -15.89 17.49 -21.61
CA ALA A 197 -15.66 16.58 -20.49
C ALA A 197 -14.49 15.62 -20.75
N THR A 198 -14.37 15.07 -21.96
CA THR A 198 -13.24 14.19 -22.33
C THR A 198 -11.91 14.90 -22.20
N THR A 199 -11.77 16.11 -22.74
CA THR A 199 -10.53 16.89 -22.61
C THR A 199 -10.19 17.17 -21.14
N LYS A 200 -11.19 17.51 -20.33
CA LYS A 200 -10.95 17.72 -18.90
C LYS A 200 -10.60 16.44 -18.14
N TYR A 201 -11.16 15.30 -18.55
CA TYR A 201 -10.82 13.99 -18.00
C TYR A 201 -9.35 13.63 -18.27
N GLU A 202 -8.87 13.84 -19.50
CA GLU A 202 -7.46 13.65 -19.85
C GLU A 202 -6.55 14.52 -18.98
N ALA A 203 -6.93 15.78 -18.75
CA ALA A 203 -6.20 16.68 -17.86
C ALA A 203 -6.22 16.23 -16.38
N ALA A 204 -7.27 15.54 -15.93
CA ALA A 204 -7.33 14.93 -14.61
C ALA A 204 -6.44 13.68 -14.51
N LEU A 205 -6.40 12.85 -15.55
CA LEU A 205 -5.46 11.71 -15.60
C LEU A 205 -4.00 12.18 -15.59
N ALA A 206 -3.68 13.26 -16.29
CA ALA A 206 -2.35 13.87 -16.24
C ALA A 206 -1.99 14.35 -14.82
N ARG A 207 -2.95 14.89 -14.06
CA ARG A 207 -2.78 15.25 -12.63
C ARG A 207 -2.49 14.03 -11.76
N MET A 208 -3.20 12.92 -11.96
CA MET A 208 -2.92 11.67 -11.24
C MET A 208 -1.53 11.12 -11.56
N ALA A 209 -1.11 11.18 -12.83
CA ALA A 209 0.24 10.78 -13.23
C ALA A 209 1.31 11.66 -12.57
N ARG A 210 1.08 12.98 -12.47
CA ARG A 210 1.97 13.88 -11.73
C ARG A 210 2.08 13.54 -10.25
N LEU A 211 0.99 13.18 -9.56
CA LEU A 211 1.08 12.73 -8.16
C LEU A 211 1.99 11.51 -7.98
N ARG A 212 1.88 10.52 -8.88
CA ARG A 212 2.77 9.36 -8.87
C ARG A 212 4.21 9.76 -9.18
N ALA A 213 4.41 10.70 -10.09
CA ALA A 213 5.74 11.22 -10.39
C ALA A 213 6.31 12.07 -9.26
N GLU A 214 5.50 12.81 -8.49
CA GLU A 214 5.93 13.54 -7.29
C GLU A 214 6.33 12.57 -6.16
N ASP A 215 5.62 11.44 -6.01
CA ASP A 215 6.01 10.36 -5.10
C ASP A 215 7.39 9.79 -5.50
N VAL A 216 7.56 9.47 -6.79
CA VAL A 216 8.85 9.02 -7.34
C VAL A 216 9.93 10.12 -7.31
N ALA A 217 9.58 11.39 -7.48
CA ALA A 217 10.52 12.50 -7.49
C ALA A 217 10.96 12.93 -6.09
N SER A 218 10.06 12.83 -5.11
CA SER A 218 10.42 12.94 -3.69
C SER A 218 11.39 11.83 -3.25
N SER A 219 11.46 10.74 -4.03
CA SER A 219 12.45 9.66 -3.91
C SER A 219 13.67 9.82 -4.85
N SER A 220 13.73 10.89 -5.67
CA SER A 220 14.77 11.06 -6.70
C SER A 220 15.60 12.35 -6.61
N ASP A 221 15.47 13.14 -5.55
CA ASP A 221 16.46 14.20 -5.28
C ASP A 221 17.72 13.58 -4.63
N ALA A 222 18.75 13.44 -5.47
CA ALA A 222 20.18 13.22 -5.20
C ALA A 222 20.72 11.87 -4.68
N ASP A 223 19.90 10.91 -4.29
CA ASP A 223 20.31 9.49 -4.18
C ASP A 223 19.04 8.66 -4.43
N ALA A 224 19.06 7.70 -5.36
CA ALA A 224 17.94 6.78 -5.53
C ALA A 224 17.55 6.23 -4.15
N ASP A 225 16.27 6.33 -3.74
CA ASP A 225 15.82 5.84 -2.43
C ASP A 225 16.48 4.48 -2.15
N PRO A 226 17.42 4.42 -1.19
CA PRO A 226 18.21 3.22 -0.99
C PRO A 226 17.33 2.01 -0.72
N ILE A 227 16.14 2.20 -0.14
CA ILE A 227 15.15 1.15 0.08
C ILE A 227 14.58 0.65 -1.25
N ALA A 228 14.11 1.53 -2.13
CA ALA A 228 13.60 1.16 -3.44
C ALA A 228 14.61 0.35 -4.29
N THR A 229 15.92 0.63 -4.13
CA THR A 229 16.97 -0.14 -4.84
C THR A 229 17.10 -1.60 -4.41
N LEU A 230 16.56 -1.99 -3.25
CA LEU A 230 16.63 -3.38 -2.76
C LEU A 230 15.89 -4.35 -3.69
N TRP A 231 14.82 -3.92 -4.35
CA TRP A 231 13.99 -4.76 -5.22
C TRP A 231 14.14 -4.51 -6.72
N SER A 232 14.89 -3.47 -7.12
CA SER A 232 15.09 -3.09 -8.54
C SER A 232 15.78 -4.18 -9.39
N SER A 233 16.38 -5.17 -8.73
CA SER A 233 17.14 -6.27 -9.33
C SER A 233 16.81 -7.61 -8.67
N ALA A 234 15.53 -7.81 -8.31
CA ALA A 234 15.04 -9.09 -7.81
C ALA A 234 15.31 -10.22 -8.84
N LYS A 235 15.86 -11.33 -8.36
CA LYS A 235 16.22 -12.49 -9.18
C LYS A 235 15.28 -13.66 -8.89
N THR A 236 15.14 -14.57 -9.86
CA THR A 236 14.44 -15.84 -9.67
C THR A 236 15.26 -16.87 -8.88
N LYS A 237 16.59 -16.67 -8.80
CA LYS A 237 17.55 -17.48 -8.05
C LYS A 237 18.70 -16.59 -7.58
N TYR A 238 19.16 -16.80 -6.35
CA TYR A 238 20.27 -16.04 -5.78
C TYR A 238 21.48 -16.95 -5.53
N SER A 239 22.68 -16.48 -5.86
CA SER A 239 23.92 -17.10 -5.40
C SER A 239 24.21 -16.72 -3.93
N GLY A 240 25.13 -17.42 -3.27
CA GLY A 240 25.56 -17.03 -1.92
C GLY A 240 26.13 -15.60 -1.87
N GLU A 241 26.86 -15.19 -2.91
CA GLU A 241 27.41 -13.84 -3.05
C GLU A 241 26.31 -12.79 -3.27
N ASP A 242 25.28 -13.12 -4.07
CA ASP A 242 24.11 -12.25 -4.24
C ASP A 242 23.41 -11.98 -2.90
N ILE A 243 23.22 -13.03 -2.09
CA ILE A 243 22.55 -12.93 -0.78
C ILE A 243 23.37 -12.10 0.21
N GLU A 244 24.69 -12.29 0.24
CA GLU A 244 25.61 -11.48 1.08
C GLU A 244 25.57 -10.00 0.68
N SER A 245 25.58 -9.72 -0.63
CA SER A 245 25.49 -8.36 -1.15
C SER A 245 24.18 -7.69 -0.73
N ARG A 246 23.04 -8.37 -0.88
CA ARG A 246 21.72 -7.87 -0.45
C ARG A 246 21.63 -7.62 1.05
N ALA A 247 22.13 -8.56 1.86
CA ALA A 247 22.21 -8.36 3.29
C ALA A 247 23.10 -7.14 3.62
N SER A 248 24.20 -6.93 2.88
CA SER A 248 25.09 -5.79 3.05
C SER A 248 24.46 -4.46 2.69
N ASP A 249 23.70 -4.40 1.60
CA ASP A 249 22.95 -3.21 1.21
C ASP A 249 21.96 -2.81 2.30
N LEU A 250 21.15 -3.75 2.79
CA LEU A 250 20.21 -3.47 3.88
C LEU A 250 20.92 -2.98 5.16
N ARG A 251 22.05 -3.60 5.52
CA ARG A 251 22.87 -3.15 6.67
C ARG A 251 23.39 -1.73 6.49
N ARG A 252 23.84 -1.37 5.28
CA ARG A 252 24.33 -0.03 4.96
C ARG A 252 23.20 1.00 5.12
N ILE A 253 21.99 0.68 4.65
CA ILE A 253 20.81 1.53 4.84
C ILE A 253 20.50 1.73 6.32
N ILE A 254 20.44 0.64 7.10
CA ILE A 254 20.23 0.70 8.55
C ILE A 254 21.30 1.57 9.23
N TRP A 255 22.58 1.40 8.85
CA TRP A 255 23.66 2.21 9.38
C TRP A 255 23.45 3.69 9.08
N HIS A 256 23.19 4.08 7.84
CA HIS A 256 22.99 5.49 7.49
C HIS A 256 21.76 6.11 8.15
N ARG A 257 20.69 5.34 8.35
CA ARG A 257 19.43 5.79 8.97
C ARG A 257 19.33 5.54 10.48
N ARG A 258 20.41 5.11 11.14
CA ARG A 258 20.39 4.71 12.56
C ARG A 258 19.91 5.79 13.52
N ALA A 259 20.17 7.07 13.23
CA ALA A 259 19.69 8.16 14.07
C ALA A 259 18.16 8.32 14.02
N GLU A 260 17.55 8.06 12.85
CA GLU A 260 16.10 8.08 12.68
C GLU A 260 15.44 6.83 13.27
N LEU A 261 16.03 5.66 13.01
CA LEU A 261 15.49 4.37 13.46
C LEU A 261 15.50 4.19 14.98
N TRP A 262 16.37 4.92 15.67
CA TRP A 262 16.46 4.97 17.13
C TRP A 262 16.17 6.39 17.66
N ALA A 263 15.26 7.15 17.05
CA ALA A 263 14.97 8.51 17.52
C ALA A 263 14.54 8.58 19.01
N ASP A 264 13.86 7.53 19.51
CA ASP A 264 13.38 7.42 20.89
C ASP A 264 14.33 6.64 21.84
N ALA A 265 15.52 6.26 21.38
CA ALA A 265 16.46 5.44 22.15
C ALA A 265 17.93 5.76 21.84
N GLU A 266 18.87 5.30 22.67
CA GLU A 266 20.29 5.43 22.34
C GLU A 266 20.67 4.49 21.20
N VAL A 267 21.37 5.02 20.18
CA VAL A 267 21.88 4.22 19.06
C VAL A 267 22.92 3.22 19.59
N PRO A 268 22.73 1.90 19.41
CA PRO A 268 23.67 0.90 19.88
C PRO A 268 25.10 1.13 19.35
N ALA A 269 26.08 1.12 20.26
CA ALA A 269 27.50 1.28 19.90
C ALA A 269 28.08 0.03 19.22
N ASP A 270 27.55 -1.16 19.54
CA ASP A 270 27.96 -2.41 18.92
C ASP A 270 27.24 -2.61 17.56
N PRO A 271 27.98 -2.74 16.44
CA PRO A 271 27.39 -3.02 15.14
C PRO A 271 26.46 -4.23 15.10
N ALA A 272 26.71 -5.29 15.89
CA ALA A 272 25.82 -6.47 15.94
C ALA A 272 24.46 -6.16 16.59
N GLN A 273 24.39 -5.11 17.41
CA GLN A 273 23.17 -4.67 18.05
C GLN A 273 22.27 -3.83 17.13
N LEU A 274 22.83 -3.24 16.07
CA LEU A 274 22.06 -2.54 15.04
C LEU A 274 21.31 -3.48 14.09
N LEU A 275 21.68 -4.76 14.04
CA LEU A 275 21.17 -5.74 13.08
C LEU A 275 19.89 -6.40 13.62
N GLU A 276 18.88 -5.61 13.94
CA GLU A 276 17.60 -6.12 14.42
C GLU A 276 16.61 -6.36 13.27
N PRO A 277 16.11 -7.59 13.08
CA PRO A 277 15.15 -7.89 12.03
C PRO A 277 13.86 -7.08 12.15
N GLU A 278 13.38 -6.83 13.37
CA GLU A 278 12.21 -6.00 13.62
C GLU A 278 12.39 -4.57 13.10
N VAL A 279 13.55 -3.96 13.38
CA VAL A 279 13.87 -2.60 12.91
C VAL A 279 13.97 -2.58 11.38
N ALA A 280 14.62 -3.59 10.80
CA ALA A 280 14.72 -3.73 9.36
C ALA A 280 13.35 -3.94 8.70
N LEU A 281 12.46 -4.75 9.27
CA LEU A 281 11.11 -4.95 8.75
C LEU A 281 10.30 -3.66 8.80
N ARG A 282 10.34 -2.91 9.92
CA ARG A 282 9.68 -1.60 10.04
C ARG A 282 10.21 -0.57 9.04
N LEU A 283 11.52 -0.53 8.84
CA LEU A 283 12.16 0.30 7.81
C LEU A 283 11.60 0.01 6.41
N LEU A 284 11.24 -1.24 6.13
CA LEU A 284 10.66 -1.68 4.84
C LEU A 284 9.12 -1.58 4.80
N GLY A 285 8.49 -0.98 5.81
CA GLY A 285 7.04 -0.80 5.88
C GLY A 285 6.26 -2.02 6.41
N TYR A 286 6.93 -3.04 6.96
CA TYR A 286 6.28 -4.20 7.57
C TYR A 286 6.04 -3.98 9.07
N SER A 287 4.87 -4.41 9.53
CA SER A 287 4.60 -4.58 10.96
C SER A 287 5.25 -5.87 11.48
N PHE A 288 5.78 -5.84 12.70
CA PHE A 288 6.40 -7.01 13.34
C PHE A 288 5.71 -7.31 14.67
N ASN A 289 5.22 -8.54 14.81
CA ASN A 289 4.42 -8.98 15.95
C ASN A 289 5.02 -10.23 16.60
N VAL A 290 5.07 -10.23 17.93
CA VAL A 290 5.36 -11.43 18.71
C VAL A 290 4.05 -11.96 19.28
N VAL A 291 3.60 -13.13 18.83
CA VAL A 291 2.29 -13.72 19.18
C VAL A 291 2.47 -14.97 20.03
N GLU A 292 1.48 -15.33 20.85
CA GLU A 292 1.58 -16.49 21.79
C GLU A 292 1.84 -17.81 21.08
N THR A 293 1.14 -18.07 19.97
CA THR A 293 1.38 -19.21 19.09
C THR A 293 0.88 -18.86 17.69
N LEU A 294 1.51 -19.42 16.67
CA LEU A 294 1.07 -19.31 15.28
C LEU A 294 0.24 -20.53 14.84
N GLY A 295 -0.10 -21.40 15.78
CA GLY A 295 -0.81 -22.65 15.53
C GLY A 295 0.13 -23.79 15.15
N SER A 296 -0.46 -24.97 15.00
CA SER A 296 0.27 -26.21 14.77
C SER A 296 -0.40 -27.06 13.72
N PHE A 297 0.37 -27.73 12.86
CA PHE A 297 -0.15 -28.58 11.80
C PHE A 297 0.38 -30.01 11.91
N PRO A 298 -0.45 -31.04 11.66
CA PRO A 298 -0.01 -32.42 11.64
C PRO A 298 0.69 -32.76 10.33
N LEU A 299 1.91 -33.30 10.39
CA LEU A 299 2.66 -33.79 9.24
C LEU A 299 3.40 -35.09 9.58
N LYS A 300 3.19 -36.15 8.78
CA LYS A 300 3.85 -37.47 8.95
C LYS A 300 3.82 -38.00 10.40
N GLY A 301 2.69 -37.83 11.10
CA GLY A 301 2.50 -38.32 12.48
C GLY A 301 3.18 -37.48 13.57
N LYS A 302 3.72 -36.30 13.24
CA LYS A 302 4.25 -35.31 14.19
C LYS A 302 3.51 -33.98 14.03
N THR A 303 3.25 -33.30 15.14
CA THR A 303 2.69 -31.95 15.14
C THR A 303 3.84 -30.95 15.08
N TYR A 304 3.81 -30.03 14.11
CA TYR A 304 4.80 -28.97 13.96
C TYR A 304 4.16 -27.64 14.31
N GLU A 305 4.80 -26.87 15.19
CA GLU A 305 4.38 -25.50 15.50
C GLU A 305 5.04 -24.54 14.50
N VAL A 306 4.25 -23.57 14.00
CA VAL A 306 4.74 -22.55 13.10
C VAL A 306 5.60 -21.55 13.89
N ALA A 307 6.84 -21.32 13.44
CA ALA A 307 7.78 -20.45 14.14
C ALA A 307 7.68 -19.00 13.66
N GLY A 308 7.61 -18.79 12.34
CA GLY A 308 7.40 -17.51 11.68
C GLY A 308 6.23 -17.52 10.68
N LEU A 309 5.65 -16.34 10.46
CA LEU A 309 4.61 -16.10 9.48
C LEU A 309 4.80 -14.74 8.82
N LEU A 310 5.07 -14.74 7.51
CA LEU A 310 5.07 -13.55 6.67
C LEU A 310 3.75 -13.43 5.92
N GLU A 311 3.05 -12.31 6.09
CA GLU A 311 1.87 -11.90 5.34
C GLU A 311 2.21 -10.68 4.48
N ALA A 312 2.45 -10.91 3.19
CA ALA A 312 2.81 -9.84 2.24
C ALA A 312 1.73 -8.74 2.12
N GLN A 313 0.46 -9.09 2.35
CA GLN A 313 -0.65 -8.15 2.49
C GLN A 313 -1.38 -8.46 3.80
N PRO A 314 -1.42 -7.54 4.79
CA PRO A 314 -1.14 -6.10 4.70
C PRO A 314 0.33 -5.68 4.91
N GLY A 315 1.31 -6.60 4.89
CA GLY A 315 2.71 -6.29 5.22
C GLY A 315 2.98 -6.53 6.71
N ARG A 316 2.90 -7.79 7.13
CA ARG A 316 3.03 -8.20 8.52
C ARG A 316 3.92 -9.43 8.65
N VAL A 317 4.84 -9.40 9.62
CA VAL A 317 5.61 -10.56 10.04
C VAL A 317 5.26 -10.86 11.48
N SER A 318 4.96 -12.13 11.77
CA SER A 318 4.66 -12.61 13.12
C SER A 318 5.61 -13.74 13.51
N VAL A 319 6.08 -13.75 14.75
CA VAL A 319 6.95 -14.81 15.28
C VAL A 319 6.37 -15.33 16.60
N SER A 320 6.43 -16.65 16.81
CA SER A 320 5.93 -17.29 18.04
C SER A 320 6.74 -16.89 19.28
N ARG A 321 6.05 -16.59 20.38
CA ARG A 321 6.63 -16.25 21.69
C ARG A 321 7.20 -17.48 22.42
N GLN A 322 6.80 -18.70 22.06
CA GLN A 322 7.27 -19.94 22.68
C GLN A 322 8.76 -20.23 22.39
N LEU A 323 9.29 -19.61 21.33
CA LEU A 323 10.68 -19.75 20.94
C LEU A 323 11.61 -18.92 21.84
N ARG A 324 12.80 -19.48 22.13
CA ARG A 324 13.87 -18.74 22.81
C ARG A 324 14.25 -17.48 22.02
N GLN A 325 14.77 -16.47 22.72
CA GLN A 325 15.07 -15.17 22.10
C GLN A 325 16.00 -15.29 20.89
N GLU A 326 17.07 -16.09 20.98
CA GLU A 326 17.99 -16.27 19.86
C GLU A 326 17.33 -16.92 18.63
N VAL A 327 16.39 -17.84 18.87
CA VAL A 327 15.64 -18.53 17.82
C VAL A 327 14.64 -17.58 17.17
N ARG A 328 13.87 -16.83 17.97
CA ARG A 328 12.96 -15.79 17.45
C ARG A 328 13.67 -14.79 16.57
N ARG A 329 14.86 -14.36 16.98
CA ARG A 329 15.65 -13.40 16.23
C ARG A 329 16.10 -13.97 14.88
N PHE A 330 16.52 -15.23 14.84
CA PHE A 330 16.85 -15.89 13.58
C PHE A 330 15.61 -16.09 12.69
N THR A 331 14.49 -16.54 13.26
CA THR A 331 13.21 -16.67 12.53
C THR A 331 12.75 -15.33 11.96
N ALA A 332 12.82 -14.24 12.72
CA ALA A 332 12.48 -12.91 12.20
C ALA A 332 13.41 -12.48 11.05
N ALA A 333 14.70 -12.80 11.13
CA ALA A 333 15.66 -12.54 10.05
C ALA A 333 15.41 -13.41 8.81
N HIS A 334 14.89 -14.63 9.00
CA HIS A 334 14.46 -15.51 7.91
C HIS A 334 13.27 -14.91 7.18
N GLU A 335 12.24 -14.45 7.89
CA GLU A 335 11.09 -13.77 7.29
C GLU A 335 11.49 -12.47 6.57
N LEU A 336 12.43 -11.71 7.14
CA LEU A 336 13.04 -10.57 6.46
C LEU A 336 13.76 -10.98 5.17
N GLY A 337 14.39 -12.16 5.14
CA GLY A 337 14.97 -12.75 3.93
C GLY A 337 13.93 -12.96 2.84
N HIS A 338 12.73 -13.45 3.17
CA HIS A 338 11.64 -13.53 2.21
C HIS A 338 11.19 -12.16 1.68
N VAL A 339 11.08 -11.15 2.55
CA VAL A 339 10.72 -9.78 2.14
C VAL A 339 11.71 -9.21 1.13
N ILE A 340 13.01 -9.45 1.33
CA ILE A 340 14.07 -8.90 0.48
C ILE A 340 14.25 -9.70 -0.82
N LEU A 341 14.35 -11.03 -0.71
CA LEU A 341 14.73 -11.88 -1.84
C LEU A 341 13.53 -12.36 -2.65
N HIS A 342 12.34 -12.42 -2.06
CA HIS A 342 11.19 -13.11 -2.64
C HIS A 342 9.90 -12.27 -2.65
N PRO A 343 9.91 -11.01 -3.16
CA PRO A 343 8.75 -10.11 -3.16
C PRO A 343 7.55 -10.65 -3.98
N GLN A 344 7.79 -11.64 -4.85
CA GLN A 344 6.74 -12.34 -5.61
C GLN A 344 5.85 -13.27 -4.76
N LEU A 345 6.22 -13.58 -3.51
CA LEU A 345 5.40 -14.40 -2.63
C LEU A 345 4.17 -13.59 -2.18
N LYS A 346 3.06 -13.77 -2.90
CA LYS A 346 1.80 -13.05 -2.68
C LYS A 346 0.95 -13.60 -1.52
N GLU A 347 1.26 -14.80 -1.03
CA GLU A 347 0.48 -15.50 0.00
C GLU A 347 1.25 -15.59 1.31
N ALA A 348 0.52 -15.80 2.40
CA ALA A 348 1.10 -15.91 3.73
C ALA A 348 2.07 -17.11 3.80
N HIS A 349 3.37 -16.83 3.93
CA HIS A 349 4.40 -17.85 4.04
C HIS A 349 4.39 -18.38 5.47
N ARG A 350 4.07 -19.66 5.64
CA ARG A 350 4.12 -20.41 6.90
C ARG A 350 5.31 -21.35 6.81
N ASP A 351 6.11 -21.46 7.88
CA ASP A 351 7.19 -22.45 8.01
C ASP A 351 6.69 -23.93 7.81
N ARG A 352 6.56 -24.35 6.53
CA ARG A 352 6.38 -25.70 5.86
C ARG A 352 5.24 -26.68 6.26
N PRO A 353 4.88 -27.67 5.39
CA PRO A 353 4.71 -27.70 3.92
C PRO A 353 3.32 -28.27 3.48
N ILE A 354 2.74 -27.84 2.34
CA ILE A 354 1.66 -28.57 1.65
C ILE A 354 1.89 -28.55 0.13
N ASP A 355 1.85 -29.75 -0.47
CA ASP A 355 1.88 -30.06 -1.91
C ASP A 355 3.26 -30.00 -2.60
N GLY A 356 3.87 -31.18 -2.77
CA GLY A 356 4.27 -31.76 -4.06
C GLY A 356 5.41 -31.15 -4.88
N SER A 357 5.76 -29.89 -4.70
CA SER A 357 6.78 -29.16 -5.47
C SER A 357 8.08 -28.96 -4.68
N GLU A 358 8.68 -30.05 -4.20
CA GLU A 358 9.75 -30.03 -3.18
C GLU A 358 11.04 -29.29 -3.59
N VAL A 359 11.40 -29.23 -4.88
CA VAL A 359 12.72 -28.73 -5.31
C VAL A 359 12.83 -27.20 -5.30
N ALA A 360 11.76 -26.48 -5.65
CA ALA A 360 11.78 -25.01 -5.74
C ALA A 360 11.58 -24.35 -4.36
N ARG A 361 10.69 -24.90 -3.52
CA ARG A 361 10.40 -24.36 -2.19
C ARG A 361 11.58 -24.56 -1.23
N THR A 362 12.25 -25.71 -1.25
CA THR A 362 13.44 -25.94 -0.39
C THR A 362 14.56 -24.93 -0.65
N ARG A 363 14.70 -24.46 -1.90
CA ARG A 363 15.71 -23.46 -2.26
C ARG A 363 15.38 -22.08 -1.68
N ILE A 364 14.13 -21.64 -1.77
CA ILE A 364 13.68 -20.34 -1.22
C ILE A 364 13.97 -20.29 0.29
N GLU A 365 13.67 -21.36 1.01
CA GLU A 365 13.99 -21.46 2.44
C GLU A 365 15.49 -21.39 2.70
N ALA A 366 16.30 -22.08 1.89
CA ALA A 366 17.75 -22.03 2.02
C ALA A 366 18.32 -20.64 1.69
N GLU A 367 17.72 -19.93 0.72
CA GLU A 367 18.06 -18.55 0.38
C GLU A 367 17.69 -17.60 1.54
N ALA A 368 16.54 -17.77 2.18
CA ALA A 368 16.10 -17.03 3.36
C ALA A 368 16.96 -17.33 4.61
N ASP A 369 17.29 -18.60 4.89
CA ASP A 369 18.22 -19.00 5.96
C ASP A 369 19.61 -18.41 5.76
N LYS A 370 20.10 -18.46 4.51
CA LYS A 370 21.38 -17.84 4.16
C LYS A 370 21.32 -16.32 4.35
N PHE A 371 20.22 -15.68 3.98
CA PHE A 371 20.03 -14.24 4.22
C PHE A 371 20.03 -13.93 5.71
N ALA A 372 19.30 -14.70 6.53
CA ALA A 372 19.25 -14.53 7.98
C ALA A 372 20.65 -14.64 8.61
N SER A 373 21.41 -15.66 8.21
CA SER A 373 22.79 -15.88 8.61
C SER A 373 23.69 -14.69 8.20
N SER A 374 23.65 -14.31 6.92
CA SER A 374 24.44 -13.20 6.39
C SER A 374 24.11 -11.88 7.06
N PHE A 375 22.82 -11.57 7.24
CA PHE A 375 22.33 -10.33 7.85
C PHE A 375 22.73 -10.23 9.32
N LEU A 376 22.43 -11.26 10.13
CA LEU A 376 22.70 -11.25 11.58
C LEU A 376 24.18 -11.41 11.92
N MET A 377 24.95 -12.09 11.06
CA MET A 377 26.36 -12.41 11.27
C MET A 377 27.22 -12.02 10.06
N PRO A 378 27.48 -10.70 9.87
CA PRO A 378 28.27 -10.21 8.74
C PRO A 378 29.67 -10.82 8.74
N ALA A 379 30.13 -11.29 7.57
CA ALA A 379 31.40 -12.01 7.46
C ALA A 379 32.58 -11.25 8.08
N ALA A 380 32.72 -9.95 7.78
CA ALA A 380 33.79 -9.12 8.34
C ALA A 380 33.74 -9.04 9.88
N LEU A 381 32.54 -8.92 10.46
CA LEU A 381 32.37 -8.83 11.91
C LEU A 381 32.62 -10.19 12.58
N VAL A 382 32.17 -11.30 11.97
CA VAL A 382 32.44 -12.65 12.46
C VAL A 382 33.95 -12.92 12.46
N ARG A 383 34.64 -12.65 11.34
CA ARG A 383 36.11 -12.83 11.24
C ARG A 383 36.85 -11.98 12.27
N SER A 384 36.47 -10.71 12.44
CA SER A 384 37.08 -9.81 13.43
C SER A 384 36.93 -10.30 14.87
N ARG A 385 35.70 -10.68 15.26
CA ARG A 385 35.42 -11.20 16.62
C ARG A 385 36.03 -12.57 16.86
N PHE A 386 36.02 -13.43 15.84
CA PHE A 386 36.70 -14.72 15.87
C PHE A 386 38.20 -14.52 16.11
N ALA A 387 38.84 -13.63 15.34
CA ALA A 387 40.26 -13.37 15.48
C ALA A 387 40.65 -12.76 16.84
N THR A 388 39.77 -11.92 17.40
CA THR A 388 39.95 -11.34 18.73
C THR A 388 39.87 -12.40 19.83
N THR A 389 39.07 -13.45 19.62
CA THR A 389 38.80 -14.49 20.63
C THR A 389 39.78 -15.67 20.52
N PHE A 390 40.04 -16.14 19.30
CA PHE A 390 40.74 -17.39 19.01
C PHE A 390 42.07 -17.21 18.24
N GLY A 391 42.41 -15.98 17.83
CA GLY A 391 43.59 -15.69 17.04
C GLY A 391 43.32 -15.58 15.53
N GLN A 392 44.27 -15.00 14.80
CA GLN A 392 44.15 -14.74 13.36
C GLN A 392 44.24 -16.02 12.53
N GLY A 393 43.42 -16.13 11.49
CA GLY A 393 43.43 -17.24 10.54
C GLY A 393 42.37 -18.32 10.81
N THR A 394 42.54 -19.46 10.12
CA THR A 394 41.68 -20.64 10.27
C THR A 394 42.18 -21.47 11.46
N LEU A 395 41.26 -21.83 12.37
CA LEU A 395 41.59 -22.68 13.52
C LEU A 395 41.46 -24.16 13.15
N SER A 396 42.57 -24.88 13.22
CA SER A 396 42.62 -26.34 13.11
C SER A 396 42.73 -26.99 14.49
N LEU A 397 42.08 -28.16 14.67
CA LEU A 397 42.22 -28.95 15.90
C LEU A 397 43.59 -29.63 15.98
N THR A 398 44.53 -28.94 16.62
CA THR A 398 45.91 -29.35 16.96
C THR A 398 46.06 -29.58 18.47
N ASP A 399 47.18 -30.15 18.93
CA ASP A 399 47.48 -30.29 20.37
C ASP A 399 47.39 -28.96 21.12
N ASP A 400 47.93 -27.87 20.56
CA ASP A 400 47.88 -26.54 21.18
C ASP A 400 46.44 -26.03 21.33
N THR A 401 45.62 -26.19 20.29
CA THR A 401 44.22 -25.76 20.35
C THR A 401 43.36 -26.67 21.22
N ALA A 402 43.66 -27.98 21.29
CA ALA A 402 43.01 -28.92 22.19
C ALA A 402 43.28 -28.53 23.65
N PHE A 403 44.53 -28.18 23.97
CA PHE A 403 44.91 -27.69 25.28
C PHE A 403 44.24 -26.33 25.57
N ALA A 404 44.19 -25.42 24.60
CA ALA A 404 43.53 -24.12 24.77
C ALA A 404 42.00 -24.23 25.01
N LEU A 405 41.35 -25.25 24.44
CA LEU A 405 39.90 -25.48 24.57
C LEU A 405 39.53 -26.28 25.82
N PHE A 406 40.29 -27.33 26.15
CA PHE A 406 39.93 -28.30 27.18
C PHE A 406 40.96 -28.44 28.32
N GLY A 407 42.18 -27.94 28.14
CA GLY A 407 43.31 -28.25 29.02
C GLY A 407 43.81 -29.70 28.88
N THR A 408 43.44 -30.38 27.79
CA THR A 408 43.79 -31.79 27.51
C THR A 408 44.56 -31.89 26.19
N GLY A 409 45.18 -33.05 25.92
CA GLY A 409 45.87 -33.32 24.65
C GLY A 409 44.92 -33.66 23.51
N LEU A 410 45.43 -33.66 22.26
CA LEU A 410 44.65 -33.88 21.04
C LEU A 410 43.90 -35.23 21.03
N GLY A 411 44.50 -36.29 21.57
CA GLY A 411 43.89 -37.61 21.62
C GLY A 411 42.56 -37.64 22.40
N GLU A 412 42.51 -36.97 23.55
CA GLU A 412 41.28 -36.86 24.35
C GLU A 412 40.28 -35.89 23.71
N ALA A 413 40.77 -34.81 23.11
CA ALA A 413 39.91 -33.87 22.39
C ALA A 413 39.20 -34.50 21.18
N ARG A 414 39.89 -35.36 20.41
CA ARG A 414 39.31 -36.09 19.27
C ARG A 414 38.26 -37.14 19.68
N GLN A 415 38.29 -37.62 20.93
CA GLN A 415 37.20 -38.47 21.45
C GLN A 415 35.92 -37.66 21.72
N ARG A 416 36.05 -36.36 21.98
CA ARG A 416 34.92 -35.46 22.26
C ARG A 416 34.41 -34.73 21.02
N LEU A 417 35.29 -34.45 20.06
CA LEU A 417 34.99 -33.71 18.82
C LEU A 417 35.21 -34.63 17.62
N THR A 418 34.11 -35.25 17.16
CA THR A 418 34.16 -36.25 16.08
C THR A 418 33.96 -35.64 14.70
N THR A 419 33.21 -34.53 14.62
CA THR A 419 32.90 -33.84 13.38
C THR A 419 33.37 -32.40 13.42
N LEU A 420 33.53 -31.78 12.25
CA LEU A 420 33.75 -30.32 12.16
C LEU A 420 32.63 -29.57 12.88
N ARG A 421 31.39 -30.04 12.77
CA ARG A 421 30.23 -29.43 13.43
C ARG A 421 30.35 -29.42 14.96
N ASP A 422 30.90 -30.47 15.57
CA ASP A 422 31.12 -30.51 17.02
C ASP A 422 32.09 -29.40 17.43
N LEU A 423 33.20 -29.24 16.69
CA LEU A 423 34.18 -28.18 16.91
C LEU A 423 33.55 -26.80 16.71
N SER A 424 32.76 -26.61 15.65
CA SER A 424 32.07 -25.36 15.34
C SER A 424 31.09 -24.94 16.44
N VAL A 425 30.29 -25.87 16.96
CA VAL A 425 29.33 -25.59 18.05
C VAL A 425 30.06 -25.28 19.35
N LEU A 426 31.13 -26.02 19.66
CA LEU A 426 31.96 -25.74 20.83
C LEU A 426 32.53 -24.32 20.76
N LEU A 427 33.16 -23.94 19.66
CA LEU A 427 33.76 -22.61 19.51
C LEU A 427 32.72 -21.50 19.50
N ALA A 428 31.56 -21.72 18.87
CA ALA A 428 30.45 -20.77 18.89
C ALA A 428 29.94 -20.49 20.30
N SER A 429 29.95 -21.50 21.19
CA SER A 429 29.46 -21.43 22.57
C SER A 429 30.55 -21.28 23.63
N ALA A 430 31.82 -21.25 23.25
CA ALA A 430 32.94 -21.22 24.19
C ALA A 430 32.90 -20.01 25.12
N GLU A 431 32.96 -20.27 26.43
CA GLU A 431 33.04 -19.23 27.46
C GLU A 431 34.44 -19.09 28.07
N ARG A 432 35.36 -19.96 27.65
CA ARG A 432 36.77 -19.92 28.02
C ARG A 432 37.64 -20.31 26.83
N TYR A 433 38.78 -19.67 26.69
CA TYR A 433 39.81 -20.04 25.72
C TYR A 433 41.19 -19.65 26.26
N ASN A 434 42.16 -20.55 26.15
CA ASN A 434 43.53 -20.35 26.66
C ASN A 434 43.56 -19.92 28.15
N GLY A 435 42.75 -20.60 28.96
CA GLY A 435 42.61 -20.33 30.40
C GLY A 435 41.86 -19.05 30.78
N ARG A 436 41.49 -18.18 29.83
CA ARG A 436 40.81 -16.90 30.08
C ARG A 436 39.30 -16.99 29.82
N PRO A 437 38.45 -16.32 30.62
CA PRO A 437 37.02 -16.20 30.32
C PRO A 437 36.81 -15.32 29.08
N VAL A 438 35.90 -15.73 28.20
CA VAL A 438 35.50 -15.01 26.99
C VAL A 438 33.97 -14.97 26.88
N VAL A 439 33.42 -13.91 26.31
CA VAL A 439 32.00 -13.90 25.94
C VAL A 439 31.85 -14.72 24.67
N SER A 440 31.01 -15.76 24.68
CA SER A 440 30.87 -16.63 23.51
C SER A 440 30.42 -15.85 22.28
N LEU A 441 30.95 -16.21 21.11
CA LEU A 441 30.59 -15.54 19.86
C LEU A 441 29.06 -15.58 19.63
N ALA A 442 28.39 -16.68 19.99
CA ALA A 442 26.93 -16.81 19.87
C ALA A 442 26.19 -15.73 20.69
N LYS A 443 26.66 -15.45 21.92
CA LYS A 443 26.14 -14.36 22.75
C LYS A 443 26.45 -12.99 22.16
N GLN A 444 27.66 -12.79 21.63
CA GLN A 444 28.04 -11.53 20.99
C GLN A 444 27.15 -11.20 19.77
N PHE A 445 26.70 -12.21 19.01
CA PHE A 445 25.80 -12.03 17.85
C PHE A 445 24.31 -12.21 18.19
N ARG A 446 23.97 -12.64 19.41
CA ARG A 446 22.59 -12.93 19.86
C ARG A 446 21.85 -13.90 18.94
N VAL A 447 22.54 -15.00 18.60
CA VAL A 447 22.04 -16.13 17.82
C VAL A 447 22.32 -17.43 18.55
N SER A 448 21.70 -18.53 18.12
CA SER A 448 21.99 -19.84 18.71
C SER A 448 23.41 -20.29 18.38
N PRO A 449 24.07 -21.09 19.25
CA PRO A 449 25.37 -21.68 18.94
C PRO A 449 25.37 -22.46 17.63
N THR A 450 24.27 -23.14 17.31
CA THR A 450 24.11 -23.89 16.07
C THR A 450 24.11 -22.98 14.83
N ALA A 451 23.38 -21.85 14.88
CA ALA A 451 23.35 -20.91 13.75
C ALA A 451 24.74 -20.30 13.51
N LEU A 452 25.43 -19.92 14.58
CA LEU A 452 26.79 -19.39 14.46
C LEU A 452 27.78 -20.46 13.99
N ALA A 453 27.65 -21.71 14.46
CA ALA A 453 28.51 -22.81 14.01
C ALA A 453 28.42 -23.01 12.49
N ILE A 454 27.21 -22.98 11.92
CA ILE A 454 27.00 -22.98 10.46
C ILE A 454 27.78 -21.83 9.83
N ARG A 455 27.65 -20.62 10.37
CA ARG A 455 28.31 -19.44 9.84
C ARG A 455 29.84 -19.50 9.90
N LEU A 456 30.42 -20.11 10.94
CA LEU A 456 31.87 -20.32 11.04
C LEU A 456 32.37 -21.27 9.93
N GLU A 457 31.61 -22.32 9.64
CA GLU A 457 31.90 -23.25 8.53
C GLU A 457 31.77 -22.58 7.16
N GLU A 458 30.70 -21.81 6.94
CA GLU A 458 30.49 -21.05 5.70
C GLU A 458 31.62 -20.04 5.38
N LEU A 459 32.33 -19.60 6.41
CA LEU A 459 33.43 -18.63 6.30
C LEU A 459 34.81 -19.30 6.27
N ASP A 460 34.88 -20.63 6.24
CA ASP A 460 36.11 -21.43 6.27
C ASP A 460 37.03 -21.07 7.45
N LEU A 461 36.44 -20.71 8.59
CA LEU A 461 37.19 -20.32 9.79
C LEU A 461 37.73 -21.50 10.58
N LEU A 462 37.27 -22.72 10.27
CA LEU A 462 37.55 -23.93 11.02
C LEU A 462 37.97 -25.07 10.10
N ARG A 463 38.91 -25.89 10.54
CA ARG A 463 39.30 -27.14 9.87
C ARG A 463 39.51 -28.26 10.88
N MET A 464 39.20 -29.47 10.44
CA MET A 464 39.63 -30.69 11.12
C MET A 464 40.78 -31.24 10.29
N ASP A 465 42.01 -31.11 10.79
CA ASP A 465 43.14 -31.80 10.16
C ASP A 465 42.94 -33.30 10.39
N SER A 466 43.08 -34.10 9.34
CA SER A 466 42.94 -35.56 9.36
C SER A 466 43.98 -36.22 10.24
#